data_AF-A0A928D8R2-F1
#
_entry.id   AF-A0A928D8R2-F1
#
_cell.length_a   1.000
_cell.length_b   1.000
_cell.length_c   1.000
_cell.angle_alpha   90.00
_cell.angle_beta   90.00
_cell.angle_gamma   90.00
#
_symmetry.space_group_name_H-M   'P 1'
#
loop_
_entity.id
_entity.type
_entity.pdbx_description
1 polymer ?
#
loop_
_entity_poly.entity_id
_entity_poly.type
_entity_poly.pdbx_seq_one_letter_code
_entity_poly.pdbx_strand_id
1 'polypeptide(L)'
;MNIKKTLLVSVAFAMVASVSFASKSNAEVDEAAGRYKAPKSYGWTTVAVGLATPVALPWGMEKWDVFGLDLNLGYSDAMKMYGWEIALGANVARKTFAGLQTAVGFNYSNEDAYGLALSLYNMNNAEFYGLSIDAVGVSRDMYGLEANLIGSMTDRTMGGLQVSGLASAVGEDAYGVQIAGGANFARRAHGLQLALIYNQTDLLWGCQIGLVNMAFACDHGFQIGLVNVIMDNQIPFLPFVNGYF
;
A
#
# COMPACT_ATOMS: atom_id res chain seq x y z
N MET A 1 -10.15 -23.82 -22.00
CA MET A 1 -10.84 -22.91 -21.05
C MET A 1 -10.28 -23.19 -19.65
N ASN A 2 -9.21 -22.50 -19.19
CA ASN A 2 -8.86 -22.45 -17.74
C ASN A 2 -7.66 -21.55 -17.35
N ILE A 3 -6.84 -21.07 -18.28
CA ILE A 3 -5.63 -20.27 -17.95
C ILE A 3 -5.96 -18.99 -17.16
N LYS A 4 -7.11 -18.35 -17.41
CA LYS A 4 -7.52 -17.12 -16.70
C LYS A 4 -7.99 -17.35 -15.25
N LYS A 5 -8.58 -18.52 -14.94
CA LYS A 5 -9.06 -18.85 -13.58
C LYS A 5 -7.91 -19.26 -12.67
N THR A 6 -6.95 -20.04 -13.19
CA THR A 6 -5.75 -20.43 -12.45
C THR A 6 -4.89 -19.22 -12.11
N LEU A 7 -4.71 -18.27 -13.04
CA LEU A 7 -3.91 -17.07 -12.78
C LEU A 7 -4.49 -16.24 -11.64
N LEU A 8 -5.81 -16.03 -11.61
CA LEU A 8 -6.44 -15.19 -10.60
C LEU A 8 -6.40 -15.84 -9.20
N VAL A 9 -6.62 -17.16 -9.11
CA VAL A 9 -6.50 -17.91 -7.85
C VAL A 9 -5.04 -17.95 -7.39
N SER A 10 -4.09 -18.13 -8.30
CA SER A 10 -2.67 -18.08 -7.98
C SER A 10 -2.21 -16.70 -7.54
N VAL A 11 -2.73 -15.62 -8.14
CA VAL A 11 -2.44 -14.23 -7.74
C VAL A 11 -3.09 -13.90 -6.40
N ALA A 12 -4.34 -14.31 -6.18
CA ALA A 12 -5.02 -14.19 -4.89
C ALA A 12 -4.27 -14.94 -3.78
N PHE A 13 -3.88 -16.19 -4.03
CA PHE A 13 -3.12 -16.99 -3.09
C PHE A 13 -1.72 -16.43 -2.86
N ALA A 14 -1.05 -15.95 -3.91
CA ALA A 14 0.23 -15.27 -3.81
C ALA A 14 0.09 -13.97 -3.00
N MET A 15 -0.96 -13.17 -3.20
CA MET A 15 -1.21 -11.96 -2.43
C MET A 15 -1.49 -12.27 -0.96
N VAL A 16 -2.35 -13.26 -0.65
CA VAL A 16 -2.63 -13.70 0.73
C VAL A 16 -1.38 -14.27 1.41
N ALA A 17 -0.61 -15.10 0.69
CA ALA A 17 0.65 -15.63 1.18
C ALA A 17 1.67 -14.51 1.38
N SER A 18 1.74 -13.53 0.47
CA SER A 18 2.59 -12.36 0.57
C SER A 18 2.19 -11.46 1.74
N VAL A 19 0.90 -11.25 2.02
CA VAL A 19 0.44 -10.50 3.21
C VAL A 19 0.77 -11.26 4.48
N SER A 20 0.53 -12.57 4.50
CA SER A 20 0.85 -13.41 5.66
C SER A 20 2.37 -13.46 5.91
N PHE A 21 3.17 -13.45 4.85
CA PHE A 21 4.62 -13.41 4.90
C PHE A 21 5.13 -12.02 5.28
N ALA A 22 4.59 -10.95 4.70
CA ALA A 22 4.91 -9.56 5.00
C ALA A 22 4.56 -9.20 6.45
N SER A 23 3.42 -9.66 6.95
CA SER A 23 3.03 -9.53 8.36
C SER A 23 4.05 -10.21 9.29
N LYS A 24 4.51 -11.42 8.95
CA LYS A 24 5.56 -12.12 9.73
C LYS A 24 6.92 -11.43 9.61
N SER A 25 7.33 -11.03 8.41
CA SER A 25 8.60 -10.33 8.21
C SER A 25 8.59 -8.98 8.91
N ASN A 26 7.46 -8.27 8.94
CA ASN A 26 7.36 -6.99 9.62
C ASN A 26 7.41 -7.11 11.13
N ALA A 27 6.90 -8.19 11.72
CA ALA A 27 7.11 -8.46 13.13
C ALA A 27 8.61 -8.65 13.45
N GLU A 28 9.36 -9.32 12.56
CA GLU A 28 10.82 -9.46 12.68
C GLU A 28 11.56 -8.15 12.38
N VAL A 29 11.09 -7.36 11.40
CA VAL A 29 11.64 -6.05 11.04
C VAL A 29 11.35 -5.03 12.12
N ASP A 30 10.23 -5.06 12.83
CA ASP A 30 9.95 -4.20 13.99
C ASP A 30 10.92 -4.46 15.13
N GLU A 31 11.21 -5.73 15.36
CA GLU A 31 12.23 -6.16 16.32
C GLU A 31 13.64 -5.71 15.88
N ALA A 32 13.90 -5.65 14.57
CA ALA A 32 15.14 -5.15 13.99
C ALA A 32 15.18 -3.61 13.80
N ALA A 33 14.04 -2.92 13.71
CA ALA A 33 13.90 -1.48 13.48
C ALA A 33 14.29 -0.69 14.72
N GLY A 34 14.15 -1.29 15.92
CA GLY A 34 14.84 -0.83 17.13
C GLY A 34 16.38 -0.78 17.00
N ARG A 35 16.96 -1.34 15.93
CA ARG A 35 18.41 -1.37 15.63
C ARG A 35 18.83 -0.62 14.36
N TYR A 36 17.92 -0.21 13.47
CA TYR A 36 18.29 0.56 12.28
C TYR A 36 18.53 2.03 12.65
N LYS A 37 19.80 2.42 12.78
CA LYS A 37 20.19 3.83 12.91
C LYS A 37 20.45 4.41 11.54
N ALA A 38 19.52 5.21 11.04
CA ALA A 38 19.73 5.97 9.82
C ALA A 38 21.04 6.80 9.91
N PRO A 39 21.83 6.89 8.83
CA PRO A 39 23.08 7.65 8.83
C PRO A 39 22.85 9.13 9.18
N LYS A 40 23.89 9.84 9.62
CA LYS A 40 23.74 11.27 9.94
C LYS A 40 23.55 12.09 8.67
N SER A 41 22.70 13.11 8.73
CA SER A 41 22.62 14.16 7.71
C SER A 41 23.81 15.11 7.88
N TYR A 42 24.44 15.50 6.77
CA TYR A 42 25.65 16.33 6.79
C TYR A 42 25.39 17.81 6.50
N GLY A 43 24.14 18.19 6.19
CA GLY A 43 23.73 19.57 5.95
C GLY A 43 22.35 19.66 5.29
N TRP A 44 21.97 20.88 4.89
CA TRP A 44 20.73 21.14 4.16
C TRP A 44 20.98 21.86 2.83
N THR A 45 20.13 21.60 1.84
CA THR A 45 20.07 22.34 0.57
C THR A 45 18.63 22.62 0.18
N THR A 46 18.39 23.71 -0.56
CA THR A 46 17.06 24.01 -1.14
C THR A 46 16.88 23.44 -2.54
N VAL A 47 17.99 23.18 -3.23
CA VAL A 47 18.00 22.62 -4.57
C VAL A 47 19.09 21.56 -4.63
N ALA A 48 18.70 20.35 -5.00
CA ALA A 48 19.60 19.25 -5.31
C ALA A 48 19.41 18.85 -6.78
N VAL A 49 20.52 18.74 -7.52
CA VAL A 49 20.49 18.34 -8.94
C VAL A 49 21.61 17.36 -9.21
N GLY A 50 21.30 16.16 -9.69
CA GLY A 50 22.29 15.11 -9.83
C GLY A 50 22.02 14.08 -10.92
N LEU A 51 23.03 13.25 -11.17
CA LEU A 51 22.86 12.04 -11.96
C LEU A 51 22.35 10.92 -11.06
N ALA A 52 22.99 10.72 -9.92
CA ALA A 52 22.56 9.82 -8.85
C ALA A 52 23.35 10.18 -7.58
N THR A 53 22.77 10.08 -6.39
CA THR A 53 23.50 10.33 -5.13
C THR A 53 24.70 9.38 -5.02
N PRO A 54 25.94 9.86 -4.74
CA PRO A 54 26.34 11.22 -4.33
C PRO A 54 26.83 12.15 -5.47
N VAL A 55 26.71 11.74 -6.73
CA VAL A 55 26.93 12.60 -7.92
C VAL A 55 25.72 13.54 -8.09
N ALA A 56 25.48 14.34 -7.06
CA ALA A 56 24.46 15.36 -6.97
C ALA A 56 25.06 16.64 -6.40
N LEU A 57 24.58 17.78 -6.89
CA LEU A 57 24.85 19.08 -6.33
C LEU A 57 23.99 19.27 -5.08
N PRO A 58 24.56 19.81 -3.98
CA PRO A 58 25.96 20.19 -3.78
C PRO A 58 26.92 18.98 -3.64
N TRP A 59 28.03 19.03 -4.39
CA TRP A 59 29.00 17.93 -4.51
C TRP A 59 29.71 17.59 -3.20
N GLY A 60 30.11 16.32 -3.06
CA GLY A 60 31.14 15.90 -2.10
C GLY A 60 30.66 15.37 -0.75
N MET A 61 29.37 15.10 -0.56
CA MET A 61 28.86 14.40 0.63
C MET A 61 27.77 13.41 0.27
N GLU A 62 27.70 12.30 1.01
CA GLU A 62 26.85 11.16 0.64
C GLU A 62 25.35 11.42 0.83
N LYS A 63 24.93 12.29 1.76
CA LYS A 63 23.51 12.45 2.16
C LYS A 63 23.20 13.84 2.72
N TRP A 64 22.23 14.52 2.12
CA TRP A 64 21.73 15.84 2.51
C TRP A 64 20.26 15.80 2.95
N ASP A 65 19.85 16.77 3.77
CA ASP A 65 18.45 17.14 3.91
C ASP A 65 18.09 18.11 2.77
N VAL A 66 16.98 17.88 2.07
CA VAL A 66 16.53 18.73 0.97
C VAL A 66 15.23 19.42 1.37
N PHE A 67 15.22 20.76 1.26
CA PHE A 67 14.09 21.63 1.56
C PHE A 67 13.74 22.48 0.33
N GLY A 68 13.20 21.82 -0.69
CA GLY A 68 12.79 22.47 -1.95
C GLY A 68 12.72 21.46 -3.09
N LEU A 69 13.62 21.57 -4.06
CA LEU A 69 13.60 20.74 -5.27
C LEU A 69 14.76 19.74 -5.25
N ASP A 70 14.48 18.47 -5.47
CA ASP A 70 15.48 17.44 -5.74
C ASP A 70 15.23 16.83 -7.13
N LEU A 71 16.18 16.96 -8.03
CA LEU A 71 16.08 16.49 -9.42
C LEU A 71 17.27 15.58 -9.75
N ASN A 72 17.02 14.29 -9.81
CA ASN A 72 18.04 13.29 -10.16
C ASN A 72 17.69 12.57 -11.45
N LEU A 73 18.68 12.33 -12.33
CA LEU A 73 18.43 11.55 -13.53
C LEU A 73 18.21 10.06 -13.20
N GLY A 74 18.91 9.55 -12.20
CA GLY A 74 18.95 8.14 -11.80
C GLY A 74 18.34 7.92 -10.43
N TYR A 75 19.05 8.28 -9.37
CA TYR A 75 18.68 7.92 -8.00
C TYR A 75 18.88 9.07 -7.00
N SER A 76 17.83 9.40 -6.28
CA SER A 76 17.81 10.37 -5.18
C SER A 76 17.84 9.63 -3.84
N ASP A 77 18.65 10.11 -2.89
CA ASP A 77 18.78 9.55 -1.54
C ASP A 77 18.90 10.69 -0.53
N ALA A 78 17.75 11.16 -0.06
CA ALA A 78 17.63 12.22 0.91
C ALA A 78 17.41 11.64 2.32
N MET A 79 18.04 12.27 3.31
CA MET A 79 17.76 11.94 4.71
C MET A 79 16.37 12.46 5.10
N LYS A 80 16.13 13.74 4.88
CA LYS A 80 14.80 14.36 4.95
C LYS A 80 14.52 15.03 3.62
N MET A 81 13.31 14.87 3.11
CA MET A 81 12.88 15.51 1.87
C MET A 81 11.60 16.30 2.09
N TYR A 82 11.70 17.63 2.00
CA TYR A 82 10.58 18.54 2.04
C TYR A 82 10.49 19.27 0.70
N GLY A 83 9.41 19.06 -0.04
CA GLY A 83 9.20 19.70 -1.34
C GLY A 83 9.01 18.70 -2.48
N TRP A 84 9.64 18.90 -3.63
CA TRP A 84 9.43 18.07 -4.82
C TRP A 84 10.67 17.25 -5.15
N GLU A 85 10.53 15.92 -5.09
CA GLU A 85 11.53 14.94 -5.48
C GLU A 85 11.20 14.33 -6.86
N ILE A 86 12.16 14.36 -7.78
CA ILE A 86 12.04 13.83 -9.13
C ILE A 86 13.23 12.91 -9.42
N ALA A 87 12.97 11.66 -9.80
CA ALA A 87 14.00 10.77 -10.32
C ALA A 87 13.52 9.80 -11.40
N LEU A 88 14.32 9.47 -12.43
CA LEU A 88 13.88 8.41 -13.36
C LEU A 88 14.00 7.02 -12.74
N GLY A 89 15.09 6.74 -12.02
CA GLY A 89 15.28 5.45 -11.36
C GLY A 89 14.52 5.40 -10.05
N ALA A 90 14.90 6.25 -9.08
CA ALA A 90 14.26 6.19 -7.79
C ALA A 90 14.49 7.36 -6.84
N ASN A 91 13.54 7.50 -5.93
CA ASN A 91 13.57 8.43 -4.82
C ASN A 91 13.57 7.68 -3.49
N VAL A 92 14.46 8.07 -2.58
CA VAL A 92 14.61 7.46 -1.25
C VAL A 92 14.64 8.55 -0.20
N ALA A 93 13.64 8.54 0.68
CA ALA A 93 13.58 9.35 1.88
C ALA A 93 13.78 8.46 3.11
N ARG A 94 14.90 8.61 3.81
CA ARG A 94 15.27 7.71 4.93
C ARG A 94 14.62 8.06 6.26
N LYS A 95 14.25 9.32 6.44
CA LYS A 95 13.47 9.81 7.58
C LYS A 95 12.13 10.31 7.06
N THR A 96 11.83 11.58 7.28
CA THR A 96 10.58 12.20 6.87
C THR A 96 10.60 12.61 5.41
N PHE A 97 9.55 12.23 4.69
CA PHE A 97 9.20 12.80 3.39
C PHE A 97 7.96 13.69 3.55
N ALA A 98 7.98 14.89 2.97
CA ALA A 98 6.82 15.77 2.95
C ALA A 98 6.77 16.59 1.65
N GLY A 99 5.89 16.22 0.72
CA GLY A 99 5.67 16.96 -0.51
C GLY A 99 5.25 16.10 -1.70
N LEU A 100 5.93 16.21 -2.84
CA LEU A 100 5.63 15.47 -4.08
C LEU A 100 6.82 14.58 -4.46
N GLN A 101 6.60 13.28 -4.59
CA GLN A 101 7.61 12.30 -4.99
C GLN A 101 7.22 11.71 -6.34
N THR A 102 8.06 11.92 -7.34
CA THR A 102 7.81 11.46 -8.72
C THR A 102 8.98 10.63 -9.19
N ALA A 103 8.75 9.33 -9.41
CA ALA A 103 9.73 8.43 -9.99
C ALA A 103 9.17 7.65 -11.17
N VAL A 104 10.01 7.25 -12.14
CA VAL A 104 9.60 6.20 -13.09
C VAL A 104 9.78 4.83 -12.45
N GLY A 105 10.90 4.55 -11.79
CA GLY A 105 11.10 3.28 -11.08
C GLY A 105 10.41 3.24 -9.73
N PHE A 106 11.13 3.55 -8.65
CA PHE A 106 10.64 3.36 -7.29
C PHE A 106 10.69 4.61 -6.41
N ASN A 107 9.65 4.80 -5.61
CA ASN A 107 9.61 5.71 -4.48
C ASN A 107 9.72 4.89 -3.20
N TYR A 108 10.57 5.31 -2.26
CA TYR A 108 10.76 4.62 -1.00
C TYR A 108 10.86 5.62 0.16
N SER A 109 10.00 5.46 1.16
CA SER A 109 9.98 6.24 2.40
C SER A 109 10.14 5.30 3.59
N ASN A 110 11.16 5.53 4.39
CA ASN A 110 11.47 4.63 5.51
C ASN A 110 10.76 5.01 6.81
N GLU A 111 10.57 6.29 7.08
CA GLU A 111 9.73 6.79 8.18
C GLU A 111 8.49 7.47 7.60
N ASP A 112 7.92 8.44 8.31
CA ASP A 112 6.64 9.03 7.96
C ASP A 112 6.74 9.85 6.66
N ALA A 113 5.76 9.62 5.79
CA ALA A 113 5.65 10.25 4.49
C ALA A 113 4.33 11.01 4.37
N TYR A 114 4.40 12.27 3.96
CA TYR A 114 3.24 13.15 3.82
C TYR A 114 3.19 13.73 2.40
N GLY A 115 2.10 13.52 1.67
CA GLY A 115 1.85 14.21 0.41
C GLY A 115 1.53 13.31 -0.77
N LEU A 116 2.14 13.59 -1.91
CA LEU A 116 1.80 12.99 -3.19
C LEU A 116 2.92 12.07 -3.68
N ALA A 117 2.59 10.85 -4.10
CA ALA A 117 3.53 9.91 -4.69
C ALA A 117 3.04 9.43 -6.07
N LEU A 118 3.96 9.38 -7.03
CA LEU A 118 3.74 8.83 -8.37
C LEU A 118 4.94 7.99 -8.79
N SER A 119 4.75 6.69 -8.99
CA SER A 119 5.81 5.76 -9.39
C SER A 119 5.32 4.44 -10.01
N LEU A 120 6.22 3.61 -10.55
CA LEU A 120 5.84 2.22 -10.84
C LEU A 120 5.80 1.38 -9.55
N TYR A 121 6.63 1.69 -8.57
CA TYR A 121 6.67 0.97 -7.31
C TYR A 121 6.88 1.90 -6.12
N ASN A 122 5.91 1.99 -5.23
CA ASN A 122 5.99 2.83 -4.04
C ASN A 122 6.06 1.97 -2.79
N MET A 123 6.99 2.29 -1.90
CA MET A 123 7.23 1.57 -0.65
C MET A 123 7.27 2.53 0.54
N ASN A 124 6.40 2.35 1.51
CA ASN A 124 6.38 3.12 2.75
C ASN A 124 6.51 2.18 3.95
N ASN A 125 7.62 2.25 4.68
CA ASN A 125 7.90 1.35 5.81
C ASN A 125 7.25 1.79 7.14
N ALA A 126 6.70 3.01 7.19
CA ALA A 126 5.99 3.56 8.34
C ALA A 126 4.62 4.09 7.89
N GLU A 127 4.25 5.30 8.31
CA GLU A 127 2.94 5.89 7.99
C GLU A 127 3.03 6.74 6.70
N PHE A 128 2.16 6.45 5.73
CA PHE A 128 1.97 7.29 4.55
C PHE A 128 0.64 8.03 4.64
N TYR A 129 0.69 9.37 4.62
CA TYR A 129 -0.46 10.25 4.63
C TYR A 129 -0.56 11.04 3.33
N GLY A 130 -1.54 10.74 2.49
CA GLY A 130 -1.82 11.56 1.31
C GLY A 130 -2.37 10.80 0.12
N LEU A 131 -1.83 11.06 -1.07
CA LEU A 131 -2.29 10.46 -2.32
C LEU A 131 -1.15 9.77 -3.05
N SER A 132 -1.33 8.50 -3.36
CA SER A 132 -0.41 7.68 -4.17
C SER A 132 -1.08 7.25 -5.47
N ILE A 133 -0.39 7.41 -6.60
CA ILE A 133 -0.78 6.84 -7.90
C ILE A 133 0.39 6.01 -8.38
N ASP A 134 0.30 4.70 -8.26
CA ASP A 134 1.43 3.83 -8.56
C ASP A 134 1.07 2.67 -9.49
N ALA A 135 2.04 1.93 -10.02
CA ALA A 135 1.70 0.63 -10.60
C ALA A 135 1.50 -0.41 -9.50
N VAL A 136 2.37 -0.42 -8.49
CA VAL A 136 2.25 -1.22 -7.28
C VAL A 136 2.60 -0.35 -6.07
N GLY A 137 1.73 -0.37 -5.06
CA GLY A 137 1.96 0.30 -3.77
C GLY A 137 2.11 -0.71 -2.64
N VAL A 138 3.13 -0.52 -1.81
CA VAL A 138 3.36 -1.29 -0.58
C VAL A 138 3.54 -0.30 0.55
N SER A 139 2.64 -0.31 1.51
CA SER A 139 2.68 0.61 2.65
C SER A 139 2.49 -0.19 3.92
N ARG A 140 3.16 0.19 5.01
CA ARG A 140 2.88 -0.41 6.31
C ARG A 140 1.52 0.10 6.81
N ASP A 141 1.40 1.41 6.92
CA ASP A 141 0.17 2.12 7.26
C ASP A 141 -0.12 3.17 6.19
N MET A 142 -1.35 3.19 5.67
CA MET A 142 -1.78 4.08 4.60
C MET A 142 -2.99 4.87 5.05
N TYR A 143 -2.93 6.20 4.92
CA TYR A 143 -4.01 7.13 5.25
C TYR A 143 -4.25 8.14 4.12
N GLY A 144 -5.43 8.15 3.51
CA GLY A 144 -5.73 8.97 2.32
C GLY A 144 -6.24 8.17 1.11
N LEU A 145 -5.66 8.41 -0.07
CA LEU A 145 -6.08 7.80 -1.34
C LEU A 145 -4.92 7.08 -2.02
N GLU A 146 -5.08 5.80 -2.32
CA GLU A 146 -4.11 5.03 -3.10
C GLU A 146 -4.76 4.48 -4.36
N ALA A 147 -4.18 4.75 -5.53
CA ALA A 147 -4.66 4.31 -6.83
C ALA A 147 -3.56 3.55 -7.59
N ASN A 148 -3.62 2.22 -7.58
CA ASN A 148 -2.58 1.36 -8.14
C ASN A 148 -3.04 0.62 -9.41
N LEU A 149 -2.20 0.60 -10.45
CA LEU A 149 -2.51 -0.09 -11.71
C LEU A 149 -2.60 -1.61 -11.56
N ILE A 150 -1.74 -2.21 -10.76
CA ILE A 150 -1.64 -3.67 -10.58
C ILE A 150 -2.22 -4.04 -9.22
N GLY A 151 -1.68 -3.52 -8.14
CA GLY A 151 -2.18 -3.86 -6.82
C GLY A 151 -1.55 -3.08 -5.69
N SER A 152 -2.16 -3.23 -4.53
CA SER A 152 -1.75 -2.62 -3.28
C SER A 152 -1.57 -3.68 -2.20
N MET A 153 -0.60 -3.44 -1.32
CA MET A 153 -0.41 -4.20 -0.10
C MET A 153 -0.24 -3.20 1.06
N THR A 154 -1.16 -3.26 2.02
CA THR A 154 -1.05 -2.51 3.27
C THR A 154 -0.85 -3.49 4.42
N ASP A 155 0.31 -3.48 5.06
CA ASP A 155 0.65 -4.54 6.02
C ASP A 155 -0.17 -4.47 7.31
N ARG A 156 -0.55 -3.26 7.72
CA ARG A 156 -1.29 -3.01 8.96
C ARG A 156 -2.62 -2.34 8.69
N THR A 157 -2.64 -1.02 8.75
CA THR A 157 -3.88 -0.25 8.72
C THR A 157 -3.98 0.56 7.43
N MET A 158 -5.12 0.41 6.76
CA MET A 158 -5.55 1.24 5.64
C MET A 158 -6.70 2.13 6.10
N GLY A 159 -6.60 3.44 5.88
CA GLY A 159 -7.62 4.43 6.23
C GLY A 159 -7.92 5.37 5.07
N GLY A 160 -9.04 5.20 4.39
CA GLY A 160 -9.47 6.08 3.29
C GLY A 160 -10.00 5.34 2.07
N LEU A 161 -9.38 5.52 0.90
CA LEU A 161 -9.77 4.88 -0.37
C LEU A 161 -8.58 4.20 -1.04
N GLN A 162 -8.67 2.90 -1.31
CA GLN A 162 -7.68 2.14 -2.09
C GLN A 162 -8.34 1.58 -3.35
N VAL A 163 -7.80 1.93 -4.50
CA VAL A 163 -8.27 1.49 -5.83
C VAL A 163 -7.12 0.73 -6.49
N SER A 164 -7.35 -0.52 -6.90
CA SER A 164 -6.33 -1.39 -7.46
C SER A 164 -6.82 -2.09 -8.72
N GLY A 165 -5.99 -2.19 -9.75
CA GLY A 165 -6.40 -2.82 -11.00
C GLY A 165 -6.65 -4.33 -10.88
N LEU A 166 -5.83 -5.07 -10.12
CA LEU A 166 -6.00 -6.52 -9.91
C LEU A 166 -6.40 -6.85 -8.47
N ALA A 167 -5.59 -6.48 -7.49
CA ALA A 167 -5.87 -6.87 -6.11
C ALA A 167 -5.37 -5.86 -5.08
N SER A 168 -6.09 -5.83 -3.97
CA SER A 168 -5.85 -4.98 -2.81
C SER A 168 -5.83 -5.85 -1.57
N ALA A 169 -4.84 -5.69 -0.70
CA ALA A 169 -4.69 -6.56 0.46
C ALA A 169 -4.24 -5.79 1.70
N VAL A 170 -5.03 -5.87 2.78
CA VAL A 170 -4.80 -5.19 4.05
C VAL A 170 -4.62 -6.21 5.17
N GLY A 171 -3.47 -6.20 5.86
CA GLY A 171 -3.10 -7.23 6.83
C GLY A 171 -3.82 -7.15 8.17
N GLU A 172 -4.25 -5.95 8.61
CA GLU A 172 -4.99 -5.77 9.86
C GLU A 172 -6.36 -5.11 9.64
N ASP A 173 -6.40 -3.78 9.57
CA ASP A 173 -7.65 -3.01 9.59
C ASP A 173 -7.79 -2.17 8.33
N ALA A 174 -8.87 -2.39 7.58
CA ALA A 174 -9.25 -1.56 6.46
C ALA A 174 -10.44 -0.68 6.82
N TYR A 175 -10.19 0.59 7.11
CA TYR A 175 -11.20 1.63 7.33
C TYR A 175 -11.45 2.40 6.03
N GLY A 176 -12.68 2.32 5.52
CA GLY A 176 -13.09 3.07 4.33
C GLY A 176 -13.47 2.18 3.15
N VAL A 177 -12.84 2.39 2.00
CA VAL A 177 -13.25 1.76 0.74
C VAL A 177 -12.07 1.09 0.04
N GLN A 178 -12.23 -0.19 -0.29
CA GLN A 178 -11.33 -0.94 -1.16
C GLN A 178 -12.03 -1.28 -2.47
N ILE A 179 -11.41 -0.96 -3.59
CA ILE A 179 -11.89 -1.27 -4.93
C ILE A 179 -10.80 -2.04 -5.67
N ALA A 180 -11.10 -3.26 -6.11
CA ALA A 180 -10.17 -4.04 -6.93
C ALA A 180 -10.83 -4.61 -8.18
N GLY A 181 -10.12 -4.60 -9.31
CA GLY A 181 -10.62 -5.26 -10.51
C GLY A 181 -10.69 -6.79 -10.40
N GLY A 182 -9.94 -7.40 -9.48
CA GLY A 182 -9.94 -8.84 -9.22
C GLY A 182 -10.43 -9.17 -7.81
N ALA A 183 -9.61 -8.86 -6.79
CA ALA A 183 -9.91 -9.26 -5.43
C ALA A 183 -9.47 -8.27 -4.34
N ASN A 184 -10.27 -8.16 -3.28
CA ASN A 184 -9.89 -7.47 -2.05
C ASN A 184 -9.71 -8.47 -0.90
N PHE A 185 -8.69 -8.23 -0.08
CA PHE A 185 -8.42 -8.98 1.15
C PHE A 185 -8.27 -8.01 2.32
N ALA A 186 -8.89 -8.31 3.45
CA ALA A 186 -8.63 -7.58 4.68
C ALA A 186 -8.81 -8.52 5.88
N ARG A 187 -8.03 -8.39 6.96
CA ARG A 187 -8.36 -9.13 8.18
C ARG A 187 -9.65 -8.60 8.81
N ARG A 188 -9.77 -7.28 8.96
CA ARG A 188 -10.98 -6.60 9.42
C ARG A 188 -11.36 -5.50 8.44
N ALA A 189 -12.57 -5.55 7.90
CA ALA A 189 -13.08 -4.58 6.94
C ALA A 189 -14.16 -3.70 7.58
N HIS A 190 -13.83 -2.43 7.79
CA HIS A 190 -14.74 -1.40 8.28
C HIS A 190 -15.13 -0.48 7.12
N GLY A 191 -16.15 -0.87 6.34
CA GLY A 191 -16.64 -0.08 5.21
C GLY A 191 -16.96 -0.92 3.98
N LEU A 192 -16.59 -0.44 2.78
CA LEU A 192 -16.99 -1.06 1.51
C LEU A 192 -15.80 -1.79 0.86
N GLN A 193 -15.98 -3.06 0.52
CA GLN A 193 -15.11 -3.79 -0.38
C GLN A 193 -15.84 -4.10 -1.68
N LEU A 194 -15.35 -3.55 -2.79
CA LEU A 194 -15.86 -3.79 -4.13
C LEU A 194 -14.79 -4.51 -4.95
N ALA A 195 -15.06 -5.74 -5.34
CA ALA A 195 -14.19 -6.48 -6.25
C ALA A 195 -15.03 -7.17 -7.32
N LEU A 196 -14.54 -7.25 -8.56
CA LEU A 196 -15.31 -7.95 -9.60
C LEU A 196 -15.46 -9.43 -9.28
N ILE A 197 -14.45 -10.07 -8.68
CA ILE A 197 -14.42 -11.53 -8.54
C ILE A 197 -14.54 -11.96 -7.09
N TYR A 198 -13.69 -11.45 -6.20
CA TYR A 198 -13.57 -12.02 -4.87
C TYR A 198 -13.32 -10.97 -3.77
N ASN A 199 -14.13 -10.96 -2.73
CA ASN A 199 -13.82 -10.24 -1.50
C ASN A 199 -13.67 -11.25 -0.35
N GLN A 200 -12.61 -11.11 0.44
CA GLN A 200 -12.40 -11.93 1.63
C GLN A 200 -12.06 -11.07 2.84
N THR A 201 -12.72 -11.35 3.96
CA THR A 201 -12.34 -10.82 5.27
C THR A 201 -12.59 -11.79 6.40
N ASP A 202 -11.96 -11.59 7.56
CA ASP A 202 -12.32 -12.35 8.76
C ASP A 202 -13.50 -11.67 9.46
N LEU A 203 -13.42 -10.35 9.67
CA LEU A 203 -14.51 -9.57 10.30
C LEU A 203 -15.01 -8.48 9.37
N LEU A 204 -16.30 -8.54 9.02
CA LEU A 204 -16.97 -7.55 8.18
C LEU A 204 -17.87 -6.63 9.00
N TRP A 205 -17.49 -5.35 9.07
CA TRP A 205 -18.33 -4.24 9.51
C TRP A 205 -18.60 -3.31 8.33
N GLY A 206 -19.44 -3.76 7.40
CA GLY A 206 -19.83 -2.98 6.24
C GLY A 206 -20.37 -3.81 5.09
N CYS A 207 -19.95 -3.51 3.87
CA CYS A 207 -20.52 -4.09 2.65
C CYS A 207 -19.44 -4.77 1.81
N GLN A 208 -19.71 -5.98 1.33
CA GLN A 208 -18.92 -6.61 0.26
C GLN A 208 -19.76 -6.73 -1.01
N ILE A 209 -19.19 -6.33 -2.14
CA ILE A 209 -19.83 -6.42 -3.45
C ILE A 209 -18.86 -7.09 -4.42
N GLY A 210 -19.28 -8.23 -4.97
CA GLY A 210 -18.48 -9.00 -5.92
C GLY A 210 -19.13 -10.32 -6.31
N LEU A 211 -18.57 -11.07 -7.26
CA LEU A 211 -19.15 -12.37 -7.64
C LEU A 211 -19.14 -13.36 -6.48
N VAL A 212 -18.07 -13.36 -5.69
CA VAL A 212 -17.89 -14.21 -4.53
C VAL A 212 -17.44 -13.35 -3.35
N ASN A 213 -18.19 -13.41 -2.25
CA ASN A 213 -17.88 -12.72 -1.01
C ASN A 213 -17.75 -13.73 0.11
N MET A 214 -16.70 -13.60 0.91
CA MET A 214 -16.42 -14.48 2.04
C MET A 214 -16.06 -13.65 3.27
N ALA A 215 -16.76 -13.90 4.36
CA ALA A 215 -16.45 -13.39 5.68
C ALA A 215 -16.43 -14.54 6.69
N PHE A 216 -15.55 -14.50 7.69
CA PHE A 216 -15.68 -15.39 8.83
C PHE A 216 -16.88 -14.98 9.69
N ALA A 217 -16.94 -13.73 10.13
CA ALA A 217 -18.08 -13.14 10.82
C ALA A 217 -18.44 -11.74 10.24
N CYS A 218 -19.69 -11.33 10.41
CA CYS A 218 -20.27 -10.14 9.79
C CYS A 218 -21.18 -9.39 10.76
N ASP A 219 -20.64 -8.79 11.82
CA ASP A 219 -21.50 -8.29 12.92
C ASP A 219 -22.44 -7.16 12.49
N HIS A 220 -22.01 -6.30 11.55
CA HIS A 220 -22.78 -5.14 11.10
C HIS A 220 -22.57 -4.93 9.60
N GLY A 221 -23.34 -5.63 8.77
CA GLY A 221 -23.09 -5.57 7.34
C GLY A 221 -23.92 -6.51 6.48
N PHE A 222 -23.65 -6.47 5.19
CA PHE A 222 -24.20 -7.40 4.21
C PHE A 222 -23.22 -7.63 3.04
N GLN A 223 -23.44 -8.72 2.32
CA GLN A 223 -22.70 -9.12 1.14
C GLN A 223 -23.67 -9.19 -0.04
N ILE A 224 -23.26 -8.68 -1.20
CA ILE A 224 -24.00 -8.79 -2.46
C ILE A 224 -23.13 -9.46 -3.51
N GLY A 225 -23.61 -10.58 -4.04
CA GLY A 225 -22.83 -11.41 -4.95
C GLY A 225 -23.53 -12.69 -5.37
N LEU A 226 -22.98 -13.41 -6.35
CA LEU A 226 -23.55 -14.71 -6.74
C LEU A 226 -23.37 -15.74 -5.62
N VAL A 227 -22.25 -15.67 -4.91
CA VAL A 227 -21.89 -16.54 -3.79
C VAL A 227 -21.52 -15.66 -2.61
N ASN A 228 -22.29 -15.72 -1.53
CA ASN A 228 -22.02 -14.97 -0.32
C ASN A 228 -21.92 -15.93 0.86
N VAL A 229 -20.76 -15.97 1.51
CA VAL A 229 -20.48 -16.86 2.63
C VAL A 229 -20.12 -16.04 3.87
N ILE A 230 -20.85 -16.27 4.95
CA ILE A 230 -20.56 -15.77 6.30
C ILE A 230 -20.46 -17.00 7.20
N MET A 231 -19.26 -17.41 7.59
CA MET A 231 -19.06 -18.71 8.25
C MET A 231 -19.76 -18.81 9.61
N ASP A 232 -19.70 -17.74 10.40
CA ASP A 232 -20.36 -17.58 11.68
C ASP A 232 -21.75 -16.95 11.49
N ASN A 233 -22.64 -17.65 10.77
CA ASN A 233 -24.04 -17.25 10.61
C ASN A 233 -24.94 -18.49 10.71
N GLN A 234 -26.21 -18.31 11.06
CA GLN A 234 -27.18 -19.42 11.10
C GLN A 234 -27.32 -20.11 9.75
N ILE A 235 -27.27 -19.32 8.67
CA ILE A 235 -27.24 -19.80 7.29
C ILE A 235 -25.94 -19.30 6.66
N PRO A 236 -24.89 -20.15 6.63
CA PRO A 236 -23.56 -19.68 6.22
C PRO A 236 -23.47 -19.23 4.76
N PHE A 237 -24.30 -19.79 3.88
CA PHE A 237 -24.30 -19.49 2.46
C PHE A 237 -25.66 -19.00 1.99
N LEU A 238 -25.68 -17.86 1.30
CA LEU A 238 -26.86 -17.37 0.59
C LEU A 238 -26.48 -16.83 -0.81
N PRO A 239 -27.29 -17.12 -1.84
CA PRO A 239 -27.12 -16.51 -3.15
C PRO A 239 -27.64 -15.06 -3.14
N PHE A 240 -27.07 -14.21 -4.01
CA PHE A 240 -27.43 -12.81 -4.25
C PHE A 240 -27.18 -11.85 -3.09
N VAL A 241 -27.70 -12.14 -1.89
CA VAL A 241 -27.54 -11.31 -0.69
C VAL A 241 -27.37 -12.20 0.54
N ASN A 242 -26.38 -11.90 1.38
CA ASN A 242 -26.23 -12.49 2.73
C ASN A 242 -25.98 -11.36 3.73
N GLY A 243 -26.47 -11.52 4.95
CA GLY A 243 -26.29 -10.57 6.05
C GLY A 243 -26.36 -11.32 7.36
N TYR A 244 -25.91 -10.70 8.43
CA TYR A 244 -26.08 -11.26 9.77
C TYR A 244 -27.45 -10.87 10.30
N PHE A 245 -28.23 -11.86 10.73
CA PHE A 245 -29.59 -11.72 11.23
C PHE A 245 -29.64 -12.13 12.71
#